data_AF-A0A820AQS1-F1
#
_entry.id   AF-A0A820AQS1-F1
#
_cell.length_a   1.000
_cell.length_b   1.000
_cell.length_c   1.000
_cell.angle_alpha   90.00
_cell.angle_beta   90.00
_cell.angle_gamma   90.00
#
_symmetry.space_group_name_H-M   'P 1'
#
loop_
_entity.id
_entity.type
_entity.pdbx_description
1 polymer ?
#
loop_
_entity_poly.entity_id
_entity_poly.type
_entity_poly.pdbx_seq_one_letter_code
_entity_poly.pdbx_strand_id
1 'polypeptide(L)'
;RARAIENQCFVVAAAQVGSHNRKRQSYGHSLVVDPWGKVLLDMNLDSPLVRTIDIDLGYIEQVREKMPIIQHRRRDLYTLMSPTTIIVPIDDKNEEKIRWGQLEIKRNQIFFRSTLTLAF
;
A
#
# COMPACT_ATOMS: atom_id res chain seq x y z
N ARG A 1 14.00 -1.08 -4.83
CA ARG A 1 13.65 -0.68 -6.22
C ARG A 1 12.49 -1.51 -6.79
N ALA A 2 12.57 -2.84 -6.87
CA ALA A 2 11.51 -3.68 -7.45
C ALA A 2 10.08 -3.39 -6.94
N ARG A 3 9.88 -3.28 -5.61
CA ARG A 3 8.58 -2.96 -5.01
C ARG A 3 7.99 -1.61 -5.44
N ALA A 4 8.84 -0.64 -5.77
CA ALA A 4 8.39 0.66 -6.25
C ALA A 4 7.82 0.56 -7.67
N ILE A 5 8.48 -0.21 -8.54
CA ILE A 5 8.09 -0.41 -9.94
C ILE A 5 6.81 -1.23 -10.05
N GLU A 6 6.75 -2.39 -9.39
CA GLU A 6 5.62 -3.32 -9.54
C GLU A 6 4.31 -2.83 -8.89
N ASN A 7 4.40 -1.89 -7.95
CA ASN A 7 3.24 -1.29 -7.27
C ASN A 7 3.02 0.17 -7.67
N GLN A 8 3.92 0.72 -8.51
CA GLN A 8 3.91 2.10 -8.96
C GLN A 8 3.68 3.07 -7.79
N CYS A 9 4.60 3.01 -6.83
CA CYS A 9 4.56 3.82 -5.61
C CYS A 9 5.96 4.30 -5.22
N PHE A 10 6.02 5.39 -4.46
CA PHE A 10 7.25 5.74 -3.76
C PHE A 10 7.53 4.69 -2.67
N VAL A 11 8.76 4.23 -2.60
CA VAL A 11 9.23 3.37 -1.51
C VAL A 11 10.20 4.18 -0.66
N VAL A 12 9.83 4.38 0.61
CA VAL A 12 10.66 4.99 1.64
C VAL A 12 11.13 3.86 2.57
N ALA A 13 12.41 3.56 2.54
CA ALA A 13 13.02 2.48 3.32
C ALA A 13 14.04 3.09 4.29
N ALA A 14 13.58 3.48 5.48
CA ALA A 14 14.49 3.87 6.56
C ALA A 14 15.19 2.63 7.13
N ALA A 15 16.49 2.72 7.37
CA ALA A 15 17.32 1.61 7.80
C ALA A 15 18.22 1.98 9.00
N GLN A 16 18.57 0.97 9.79
CA GLN A 16 19.64 1.05 10.78
C GLN A 16 21.00 0.96 10.09
N VAL A 17 22.03 1.53 10.68
CA VAL A 17 23.37 1.60 10.11
C VAL A 17 24.47 1.40 11.15
N GLY A 18 25.62 0.91 10.70
CA GLY A 18 26.79 0.71 11.56
C GLY A 18 26.70 -0.52 12.48
N SER A 19 27.63 -0.58 13.44
CA SER A 19 27.74 -1.68 14.40
C SER A 19 26.87 -1.45 15.63
N HIS A 20 26.02 -2.42 15.96
CA HIS A 20 25.19 -2.40 17.16
C HIS A 20 25.88 -3.05 18.35
N ASN A 21 26.67 -4.10 18.06
CA ASN A 21 27.52 -4.80 19.00
C ASN A 21 28.54 -5.67 18.23
N ARG A 22 29.44 -6.36 18.93
CA ARG A 22 30.53 -7.18 18.35
C ARG A 22 30.08 -8.20 17.28
N LYS A 23 28.82 -8.66 17.27
CA LYS A 23 28.32 -9.69 16.35
C LYS A 23 27.22 -9.19 15.40
N ARG A 24 26.76 -7.94 15.51
CA ARG A 24 25.63 -7.40 14.71
C ARG A 24 25.98 -6.05 14.10
N GLN A 25 25.99 -6.01 12.79
CA GLN A 25 26.11 -4.80 11.98
C GLN A 25 24.93 -4.70 11.03
N SER A 26 24.48 -3.49 10.72
CA SER A 26 23.44 -3.23 9.74
C SER A 26 24.02 -2.58 8.49
N TYR A 27 23.43 -2.93 7.35
CA TYR A 27 23.87 -2.46 6.04
C TYR A 27 23.69 -0.95 5.84
N GLY A 28 22.70 -0.33 6.50
CA GLY A 28 22.36 1.06 6.23
C GLY A 28 21.58 1.20 4.94
N HIS A 29 22.01 2.15 4.10
CA HIS A 29 21.36 2.48 2.83
C HIS A 29 19.88 2.81 2.97
N SER A 30 19.54 3.68 3.93
CA SER A 30 18.21 4.29 3.93
C SER A 30 17.95 4.91 2.55
N LEU A 31 16.84 4.53 1.93
CA LEU A 31 16.60 4.71 0.51
C LEU A 31 15.22 5.31 0.26
N VAL A 32 15.13 6.24 -0.69
CA VAL A 32 13.85 6.67 -1.28
C VAL A 32 13.89 6.37 -2.78
N VAL A 33 12.88 5.66 -3.28
CA VAL A 33 12.75 5.28 -4.69
C VAL A 33 11.42 5.75 -5.23
N ASP A 34 11.41 6.27 -6.45
CA ASP A 34 10.21 6.70 -7.15
C ASP A 34 9.40 5.53 -7.76
N PRO A 35 8.16 5.78 -8.23
CA PRO A 35 7.31 4.76 -8.88
C PRO A 35 7.90 4.13 -10.15
N TRP A 36 8.93 4.73 -10.76
CA TRP A 36 9.63 4.21 -11.94
C TRP A 36 10.92 3.46 -11.60
N GLY A 37 11.26 3.37 -10.30
CA GLY A 37 12.45 2.69 -9.82
C GLY A 37 13.71 3.54 -9.72
N LYS A 38 13.63 4.85 -10.00
CA LYS A 38 14.74 5.79 -9.81
C LYS A 38 14.97 5.99 -8.32
N VAL A 39 16.24 5.90 -7.91
CA VAL A 39 16.64 6.23 -6.54
C VAL A 39 16.72 7.74 -6.43
N LEU A 40 15.89 8.31 -5.55
CA LEU A 40 15.85 9.73 -5.27
C LEU A 40 16.77 10.09 -4.09
N LEU A 41 16.90 9.18 -3.13
CA LEU A 41 17.82 9.29 -2.02
C LEU A 41 18.45 7.93 -1.73
N ASP A 42 19.77 7.90 -1.57
CA ASP A 42 20.51 6.81 -0.94
C ASP A 42 21.42 7.43 0.10
N MET A 43 21.22 7.05 1.36
CA MET A 43 22.02 7.60 2.44
C MET A 43 23.44 7.06 2.44
N ASN A 44 23.73 5.88 1.87
CA ASN A 44 25.06 5.26 1.74
C ASN A 44 26.15 5.82 2.69
N LEU A 45 25.93 5.64 3.99
CA LEU A 45 26.76 6.16 5.08
C LEU A 45 26.91 5.05 6.11
N ASP A 46 27.95 5.12 6.94
CA ASP A 46 28.18 4.18 8.04
C ASP A 46 27.73 4.72 9.41
N SER A 47 27.19 5.95 9.44
CA SER A 47 26.79 6.66 10.66
C SER A 47 25.32 7.12 10.61
N PRO A 48 24.64 7.22 11.78
CA PRO A 48 23.28 7.76 11.85
C PRO A 48 23.19 9.19 11.29
N LEU A 49 22.15 9.45 10.50
CA LEU A 49 21.86 10.77 9.93
C LEU A 49 20.36 10.85 9.62
N VAL A 50 19.85 12.05 9.40
CA VAL A 50 18.51 12.31 8.86
C VAL A 50 18.64 13.13 7.58
N ARG A 51 17.86 12.80 6.56
CA ARG A 51 17.70 13.61 5.34
C ARG A 51 16.23 13.71 4.98
N THR A 52 15.88 14.79 4.32
CA THR A 52 14.54 15.05 3.78
C THR A 52 14.59 15.10 2.27
N ILE A 53 13.46 14.80 1.64
CA ILE A 53 13.27 14.91 0.20
C ILE A 53 11.80 15.20 -0.07
N ASP A 54 11.54 16.04 -1.06
CA ASP A 54 10.19 16.32 -1.54
C ASP A 54 9.79 15.25 -2.57
N ILE A 55 8.56 14.75 -2.45
CA ILE A 55 7.97 13.80 -3.40
C ILE A 55 6.76 14.43 -4.05
N ASP A 56 6.62 14.23 -5.36
CA ASP A 56 5.44 14.62 -6.11
C ASP A 56 4.47 13.45 -6.22
N LEU A 57 3.32 13.55 -5.54
CA LEU A 57 2.29 12.52 -5.59
C LEU A 57 1.56 12.50 -6.95
N GLY A 58 1.52 13.62 -7.68
CA GLY A 58 0.94 13.67 -9.02
C GLY A 58 1.69 12.81 -10.04
N TYR A 59 2.99 12.58 -9.81
CA TYR A 59 3.78 11.68 -10.64
C TYR A 59 3.30 10.22 -10.58
N ILE A 60 2.68 9.79 -9.47
CA ILE A 60 2.11 8.43 -9.36
C ILE A 60 1.04 8.21 -10.41
N GLU A 61 0.14 9.19 -10.58
CA GLU A 61 -0.97 9.11 -11.54
C GLU A 61 -0.43 9.04 -12.97
N GLN A 62 0.54 9.89 -13.30
CA GLN A 62 1.18 9.89 -14.62
C GLN A 62 1.84 8.54 -14.96
N VAL A 63 2.51 7.92 -13.99
CA VAL A 63 3.15 6.60 -14.17
C VAL A 63 2.10 5.50 -14.37
N ARG A 64 1.01 5.53 -13.61
CA ARG A 64 -0.09 4.56 -13.71
C ARG A 64 -0.87 4.70 -15.02
N GLU A 65 -1.03 5.93 -15.52
CA GLU A 65 -1.65 6.20 -16.82
C GLU A 65 -0.79 5.67 -17.98
N LYS A 66 0.51 5.95 -17.95
CA LYS A 66 1.44 5.47 -18.99
C LYS A 66 1.63 3.95 -19.00
N MET A 67 1.50 3.30 -17.84
CA MET A 67 1.72 1.85 -17.70
C MET A 67 0.71 1.25 -16.71
N PRO A 68 -0.52 0.91 -17.12
CA PRO A 68 -1.57 0.48 -16.20
C PRO A 68 -1.45 -1.00 -15.78
N ILE A 69 -0.33 -1.38 -15.14
CA ILE A 69 0.00 -2.78 -14.80
C ILE A 69 -1.07 -3.52 -13.99
N ILE A 70 -1.83 -2.80 -13.16
CA ILE A 70 -2.92 -3.38 -12.34
C ILE A 70 -4.04 -3.90 -13.24
N GLN A 71 -4.31 -3.23 -14.36
CA GLN A 71 -5.34 -3.62 -15.32
C GLN A 71 -4.89 -4.84 -16.15
N HIS A 72 -3.59 -5.04 -16.30
CA HIS A 72 -3.03 -6.18 -17.05
C HIS A 72 -3.05 -7.51 -16.26
N ARG A 73 -3.49 -7.51 -14.99
CA ARG A 73 -3.56 -8.72 -14.17
C ARG A 73 -4.63 -9.69 -14.69
N ARG A 74 -4.24 -10.95 -14.89
CA ARG A 74 -5.13 -12.05 -15.33
C ARG A 74 -5.93 -12.62 -14.16
N ARG A 75 -6.99 -11.91 -13.79
CA ARG A 75 -7.91 -12.31 -12.71
C ARG A 75 -8.66 -13.62 -13.00
N ASP A 76 -8.74 -14.00 -14.27
CA ASP A 76 -9.28 -15.27 -14.74
C ASP A 76 -8.33 -16.46 -14.47
N LEU A 77 -7.02 -16.22 -14.35
CA LEU A 77 -6.03 -17.27 -14.09
C LEU A 77 -5.61 -17.33 -12.62
N TYR A 78 -5.51 -16.18 -11.96
CA TYR A 78 -5.10 -16.11 -10.57
C TYR A 78 -5.84 -15.00 -9.82
N THR A 79 -6.08 -15.24 -8.53
CA THR A 79 -6.61 -14.23 -7.61
C THR A 79 -5.70 -14.12 -6.41
N LEU A 80 -5.35 -12.90 -6.03
CA LEU A 80 -4.71 -12.62 -4.75
C LEU A 80 -5.80 -12.34 -3.71
N MET A 81 -6.35 -13.38 -3.11
CA MET A 81 -7.23 -13.23 -1.95
C MET A 81 -6.37 -12.98 -0.73
N SER A 82 -6.48 -11.78 -0.16
CA SER A 82 -6.06 -11.55 1.21
C SER A 82 -7.30 -11.69 2.10
N PRO A 83 -7.26 -12.49 3.18
CA PRO A 83 -8.31 -12.47 4.20
C PRO A 83 -8.34 -11.06 4.76
N THR A 84 -9.23 -10.27 4.20
CA THR A 84 -9.31 -8.84 4.50
C THR A 84 -10.13 -8.76 5.78
N THR A 85 -9.46 -8.84 6.93
CA THR A 85 -10.01 -8.36 8.21
C THR A 85 -10.03 -6.82 8.21
N ILE A 86 -10.37 -6.18 7.08
CA ILE A 86 -10.90 -4.83 7.13
C ILE A 86 -12.36 -5.05 7.48
N ILE A 87 -12.63 -5.13 8.78
CA ILE A 87 -13.95 -4.81 9.30
C ILE A 87 -14.14 -3.36 8.89
N VAL A 88 -14.84 -3.15 7.78
CA VAL A 88 -15.33 -1.80 7.47
C VAL A 88 -16.17 -1.44 8.68
N PRO A 89 -15.81 -0.39 9.46
CA PRO A 89 -16.57 -0.02 10.63
C PRO A 89 -18.00 0.08 10.19
N ILE A 90 -18.87 -0.70 10.82
CA ILE A 90 -20.28 -0.65 10.48
C ILE A 90 -20.81 0.60 11.20
N ASP A 91 -20.46 1.78 10.68
CA ASP A 91 -20.77 3.09 11.23
C ASP A 91 -22.26 3.39 11.00
N ASP A 92 -22.94 3.82 12.05
CA ASP A 92 -24.36 4.19 12.02
C ASP A 92 -24.59 5.56 11.34
N LYS A 93 -23.51 6.29 11.01
CA LYS A 93 -23.60 7.61 10.36
C LYS A 93 -23.76 7.56 8.84
N ASN A 94 -23.43 6.44 8.20
CA ASN A 94 -23.64 6.30 6.76
C ASN A 94 -25.02 5.67 6.51
N GLU A 95 -25.98 6.49 6.06
CA GLU A 95 -27.29 6.06 5.53
C GLU A 95 -27.16 5.32 4.17
N GLU A 96 -26.10 4.55 3.98
CA GLU A 96 -25.90 3.81 2.74
C GLU A 96 -26.92 2.68 2.67
N LYS A 97 -27.91 2.85 1.79
CA LYS A 97 -28.97 1.86 1.55
C LYS A 97 -28.40 0.64 0.85
N ILE A 98 -28.12 -0.41 1.61
CA ILE A 98 -27.64 -1.68 1.08
C ILE A 98 -28.82 -2.44 0.46
N ARG A 99 -28.72 -2.76 -0.83
CA ARG A 99 -29.76 -3.47 -1.57
C ARG A 99 -29.46 -4.96 -1.66
N TRP A 100 -30.48 -5.78 -1.42
CA TRP A 100 -30.49 -7.21 -1.74
C TRP A 100 -31.56 -7.48 -2.78
N GLY A 101 -31.18 -7.43 -4.05
CA GLY A 101 -32.14 -7.36 -5.15
C GLY A 101 -33.02 -6.12 -5.02
N GLN A 102 -34.33 -6.32 -4.84
CA GLN A 102 -35.30 -5.23 -4.65
C GLN A 102 -35.45 -4.79 -3.19
N LEU A 103 -34.97 -5.61 -2.24
CA LEU A 103 -35.10 -5.34 -0.81
C LEU A 103 -34.01 -4.40 -0.31
N GLU A 104 -34.34 -3.60 0.70
CA GLU A 104 -33.39 -2.75 1.41
C GLU A 104 -33.04 -3.42 2.74
N ILE A 105 -31.76 -3.74 2.95
CA ILE A 105 -31.25 -4.30 4.20
C ILE A 105 -30.99 -3.14 5.15
N LYS A 106 -31.58 -3.22 6.34
CA LYS A 106 -31.33 -2.23 7.39
C LYS A 106 -29.98 -2.47 8.03
N ARG A 107 -29.31 -1.39 8.41
CA ARG A 107 -28.01 -1.41 9.10
C ARG A 107 -27.97 -2.37 10.29
N ASN A 108 -29.02 -2.42 11.11
CA ASN A 108 -29.08 -3.27 12.31
C ASN A 108 -29.17 -4.78 12.03
N GLN A 109 -29.43 -5.17 10.79
CA GLN A 109 -29.41 -6.59 10.37
C GLN A 109 -27.97 -7.03 10.10
N ILE A 110 -27.10 -6.12 9.64
CA ILE A 110 -25.73 -6.42 9.22
C ILE A 110 -24.79 -6.61 10.42
N PHE A 111 -24.22 -7.80 10.56
CA PHE A 111 -23.26 -8.16 11.62
C PHE A 111 -21.82 -8.38 11.10
N PHE A 112 -21.61 -8.45 9.78
CA PHE A 112 -20.27 -8.53 9.18
C PHE A 112 -20.22 -7.80 7.84
N ARG A 113 -19.11 -7.10 7.56
CA ARG A 113 -18.87 -6.42 6.27
C ARG A 113 -17.39 -6.50 5.91
N SER A 114 -17.13 -6.90 4.68
CA SER A 114 -15.83 -6.79 4.01
C SER A 114 -15.96 -5.88 2.79
N THR A 115 -14.87 -5.70 2.03
CA THR A 115 -14.86 -4.95 0.77
C THR A 115 -15.69 -5.60 -0.34
N LEU A 116 -15.94 -6.91 -0.27
CA LEU A 116 -16.61 -7.68 -1.33
C LEU A 116 -17.88 -8.39 -0.87
N THR A 117 -18.14 -8.48 0.43
CA THR A 117 -19.22 -9.29 0.99
C THR A 117 -19.77 -8.65 2.26
N LEU A 118 -21.01 -8.97 2.58
CA LEU A 118 -21.68 -8.59 3.80
C LEU A 118 -22.46 -9.80 4.35
N ALA A 119 -22.68 -9.82 5.65
CA ALA A 119 -23.58 -10.76 6.32
C ALA A 119 -24.57 -9.98 7.19
N PHE A 120 -25.85 -10.33 7.10
CA PHE A 120 -26.99 -9.65 7.69
C PHE A 120 -28.05 -10.62 8.19
#